data_AF-A0A924QUI0-F1
#
_entry.id   AF-A0A924QUI0-F1
#
_cell.length_a   1.000
_cell.length_b   1.000
_cell.length_c   1.000
_cell.angle_alpha   90.00
_cell.angle_beta   90.00
_cell.angle_gamma   90.00
#
_symmetry.space_group_name_H-M   'P 1'
#
loop_
_entity.id
_entity.type
_entity.pdbx_description
1 polymer ?
#
loop_
_entity_poly.entity_id
_entity_poly.type
_entity_poly.pdbx_seq_one_letter_code
_entity_poly.pdbx_strand_id
1 'polypeptide(L)'
;SPQNRITTDVLVKVLQYAKDKTWFPSFYHALPIYNNMTLKSGTIGGTKSFAGYHTSKAGIDYTVAIIVNNFDGSASSVVKKLFAVLDELK
;
A
#
# COMPACT_ATOMS: atom_id res chain seq x y z
N SER A 1 -10.57 -5.52 -11.82
CA SER A 1 -12.03 -5.48 -12.02
C SER A 1 -12.73 -5.29 -10.68
N PRO A 2 -13.90 -4.62 -10.60
CA PRO A 2 -14.71 -4.53 -9.37
C PRO A 2 -15.06 -5.88 -8.72
N GLN A 3 -15.01 -6.98 -9.48
CA GLN A 3 -15.26 -8.34 -9.01
C GLN A 3 -14.06 -8.99 -8.33
N ASN A 4 -12.84 -8.42 -8.42
CA ASN A 4 -11.70 -8.99 -7.72
C ASN A 4 -11.90 -8.92 -6.21
N ARG A 5 -11.54 -10.00 -5.52
CA ARG A 5 -11.57 -10.12 -4.07
C ARG A 5 -10.20 -10.60 -3.62
N ILE A 6 -9.60 -9.88 -2.69
CA ILE A 6 -8.31 -10.20 -2.09
C ILE A 6 -8.30 -9.60 -0.69
N THR A 7 -7.64 -10.27 0.26
CA THR A 7 -7.45 -9.75 1.62
C THR A 7 -6.12 -8.99 1.71
N THR A 8 -6.01 -8.09 2.68
CA THR A 8 -4.74 -7.42 3.00
C THR A 8 -3.65 -8.40 3.43
N ASP A 9 -4.02 -9.48 4.13
CA ASP A 9 -3.11 -10.58 4.49
C ASP A 9 -2.44 -11.22 3.25
N VAL A 10 -3.23 -11.54 2.22
CA VAL A 10 -2.68 -12.11 0.97
C VAL A 10 -1.77 -11.11 0.26
N LEU A 11 -2.14 -9.82 0.22
CA LEU A 11 -1.29 -8.79 -0.39
C LEU A 11 0.05 -8.65 0.34
N VAL A 12 0.05 -8.62 1.68
CA VAL A 12 1.28 -8.57 2.48
C VAL A 12 2.14 -9.81 2.23
N LYS A 13 1.54 -11.00 2.21
CA LYS A 13 2.26 -12.26 1.93
C LYS A 13 2.92 -12.27 0.56
N VAL A 14 2.24 -11.77 -0.49
CA VAL A 14 2.81 -11.68 -1.83
C VAL A 14 3.97 -10.68 -1.89
N LEU A 15 3.85 -9.55 -1.21
CA LEU A 15 4.95 -8.57 -1.10
C LEU A 15 6.15 -9.15 -0.33
N GLN A 16 5.91 -9.80 0.80
CA GLN A 16 6.97 -10.48 1.56
C GLN A 16 7.64 -11.58 0.73
N TYR A 17 6.84 -12.38 0.01
CA TYR A 17 7.37 -13.38 -0.93
C TYR A 17 8.28 -12.76 -1.99
N ALA A 18 7.96 -11.56 -2.49
CA ALA A 18 8.75 -10.87 -3.48
C ALA A 18 10.15 -10.49 -2.96
N LYS A 19 10.31 -10.16 -1.66
CA LYS A 19 11.59 -9.72 -1.07
C LYS A 19 12.72 -10.72 -1.26
N ASP A 20 12.41 -12.01 -1.27
CA ASP A 20 13.41 -13.09 -1.36
C ASP A 20 13.70 -13.52 -2.81
N LYS A 21 13.26 -12.75 -3.80
CA LYS A 21 13.44 -13.11 -5.22
C LYS A 21 14.54 -12.28 -5.85
N THR A 22 15.26 -12.89 -6.79
CA THR A 22 16.34 -12.24 -7.54
C THR A 22 15.88 -11.01 -8.32
N TRP A 23 14.61 -10.97 -8.72
CA TRP A 23 13.98 -9.83 -9.40
C TRP A 23 13.46 -8.74 -8.45
N PHE A 24 13.56 -8.91 -7.14
CA PHE A 24 13.06 -7.95 -6.15
C PHE A 24 13.58 -6.52 -6.35
N PRO A 25 14.88 -6.27 -6.63
CA PRO A 25 15.35 -4.90 -6.81
C PRO A 25 14.63 -4.15 -7.93
N SER A 26 14.40 -4.82 -9.07
CA SER A 26 13.65 -4.24 -10.19
C SER A 26 12.19 -4.03 -9.84
N PHE A 27 11.55 -4.97 -9.14
CA PHE A 27 10.17 -4.83 -8.67
C PHE A 27 10.02 -3.68 -7.68
N TYR A 28 10.92 -3.57 -6.69
CA TYR A 28 10.92 -2.53 -5.68
C TYR A 28 11.10 -1.14 -6.30
N HIS A 29 12.07 -0.98 -7.22
CA HIS A 29 12.29 0.29 -7.92
C HIS A 29 11.17 0.68 -8.89
N ALA A 30 10.33 -0.27 -9.33
CA ALA A 30 9.16 0.03 -10.15
C ALA A 30 7.97 0.58 -9.34
N LEU A 31 7.99 0.47 -8.01
CA LEU A 31 6.95 1.02 -7.15
C LEU A 31 7.14 2.54 -6.98
N PRO A 32 6.08 3.35 -7.11
CA PRO A 32 6.18 4.79 -6.92
C PRO A 32 6.29 5.16 -5.43
N ILE A 33 6.70 6.40 -5.18
CA ILE A 33 6.72 6.98 -3.83
C ILE A 33 5.40 7.71 -3.54
N TYR A 34 4.72 7.29 -2.48
CA TYR A 34 3.56 7.99 -1.91
C TYR A 34 3.75 8.15 -0.41
N ASN A 35 3.43 9.32 0.13
CA ASN A 35 3.58 9.62 1.56
C ASN A 35 4.99 9.30 2.12
N ASN A 36 6.03 9.51 1.30
CA ASN A 36 7.42 9.14 1.62
C ASN A 36 7.64 7.63 1.86
N MET A 37 6.80 6.79 1.25
CA MET A 37 6.86 5.33 1.32
C MET A 37 6.84 4.74 -0.09
N THR A 38 7.43 3.56 -0.27
CA THR A 38 7.44 2.84 -1.55
C THR A 38 6.16 2.03 -1.68
N LEU A 39 5.12 2.63 -2.27
CA LEU A 39 3.75 2.09 -2.27
C LEU A 39 3.14 2.09 -3.66
N LYS A 40 2.39 1.05 -4.00
CA LYS A 40 1.43 1.09 -5.11
C LYS A 40 0.07 1.55 -4.62
N SER A 41 -0.52 2.52 -5.33
CA SER A 41 -1.90 2.95 -5.12
C SER A 41 -2.89 2.15 -5.98
N GLY A 42 -4.09 1.92 -5.46
CA GLY A 42 -5.25 1.39 -6.19
C GLY A 42 -6.44 2.32 -6.07
N THR A 43 -7.20 2.51 -7.16
CA THR A 43 -8.40 3.34 -7.17
C THR A 43 -9.38 2.84 -8.23
N ILE A 44 -10.61 2.60 -7.81
CA ILE A 44 -11.79 2.36 -8.64
C ILE A 44 -12.99 2.91 -7.85
N GLY A 45 -14.11 3.28 -8.49
CA GLY A 45 -15.23 3.99 -7.84
C GLY A 45 -15.55 3.48 -6.43
N GLY A 46 -15.53 4.38 -5.44
CA GLY A 46 -15.78 4.05 -4.02
C GLY A 46 -14.67 3.24 -3.32
N THR A 47 -13.52 2.99 -3.95
CA THR A 47 -12.43 2.19 -3.39
C THR A 47 -11.08 2.89 -3.50
N LYS A 48 -10.33 2.92 -2.39
CA LYS A 48 -8.95 3.41 -2.34
C LYS A 48 -8.09 2.41 -1.59
N SER A 49 -6.91 2.12 -2.13
CA SER A 49 -5.95 1.23 -1.47
C SER A 49 -4.51 1.69 -1.66
N PHE A 50 -3.66 1.23 -0.75
CA PHE A 50 -2.20 1.29 -0.85
C PHE A 50 -1.60 -0.04 -0.41
N ALA A 51 -0.55 -0.50 -1.07
CA ALA A 51 0.24 -1.63 -0.63
C ALA A 51 1.71 -1.47 -1.03
N GLY A 52 2.64 -1.90 -0.19
CA GLY A 52 4.07 -1.81 -0.46
C GLY A 52 4.92 -1.86 0.81
N TYR A 53 6.01 -1.10 0.81
CA TYR A 53 7.06 -1.16 1.82
C TYR A 53 7.35 0.21 2.42
N HIS A 54 7.79 0.19 3.67
CA HIS A 54 8.29 1.36 4.38
C HIS A 54 9.34 0.94 5.42
N THR A 55 10.30 1.80 5.69
CA THR A 55 11.22 1.68 6.81
C THR A 55 11.04 2.93 7.67
N SER A 56 10.67 2.76 8.94
CA SER A 56 10.48 3.90 9.86
C SER A 56 11.79 4.59 10.19
N LYS A 57 11.71 5.77 10.79
CA LYS A 57 12.87 6.49 11.35
C LYS A 57 13.66 5.68 12.36
N ALA A 58 13.01 4.74 13.06
CA ALA A 58 13.65 3.82 13.99
C ALA A 58 14.32 2.61 13.31
N GLY A 59 14.27 2.51 11.97
CA GLY A 59 14.84 1.42 11.19
C GLY A 59 13.96 0.16 11.15
N ILE A 60 12.69 0.25 11.51
CA ILE A 60 11.78 -0.91 11.47
C ILE A 60 11.19 -1.02 10.07
N ASP A 61 11.39 -2.18 9.44
CA ASP A 61 10.83 -2.52 8.15
C ASP A 61 9.37 -2.97 8.26
N TYR A 62 8.50 -2.32 7.50
CA TYR A 62 7.09 -2.65 7.36
C TYR A 62 6.77 -3.11 5.93
N THR A 63 5.90 -4.13 5.85
CA THR A 63 5.13 -4.42 4.65
C THR A 63 3.68 -4.07 4.95
N VAL A 64 3.09 -3.20 4.14
CA VAL A 64 1.78 -2.60 4.44
C VAL A 64 0.81 -2.91 3.31
N ALA A 65 -0.44 -3.19 3.67
CA ALA A 65 -1.57 -3.19 2.75
C ALA A 65 -2.80 -2.61 3.46
N ILE A 66 -3.43 -1.63 2.84
CA ILE A 66 -4.67 -1.00 3.31
C ILE A 66 -5.65 -0.91 2.15
N ILE A 67 -6.89 -1.35 2.37
CA ILE A 67 -7.98 -1.28 1.41
C ILE A 67 -9.19 -0.69 2.11
N VAL A 68 -9.73 0.39 1.55
CA VAL A 68 -11.02 0.95 1.95
C VAL A 68 -11.96 0.80 0.76
N ASN A 69 -13.03 0.05 0.96
CA ASN A 69 -14.11 -0.14 -0.01
C ASN A 69 -15.33 0.68 0.41
N ASN A 70 -16.20 0.96 -0.55
CA ASN A 70 -17.48 1.66 -0.36
C ASN A 70 -17.33 2.95 0.47
N PHE A 71 -16.27 3.74 0.24
CA PHE A 71 -16.14 5.02 0.90
C PHE A 71 -17.09 6.05 0.29
N ASP A 72 -17.57 6.95 1.14
CA ASP A 72 -18.34 8.13 0.72
C ASP A 72 -17.46 9.38 0.58
N GLY A 73 -17.88 10.28 -0.29
CA GLY A 73 -17.22 11.56 -0.54
C GLY A 73 -16.06 11.49 -1.54
N SER A 74 -15.17 12.48 -1.50
CA SER A 74 -14.11 12.61 -2.50
C SER A 74 -12.93 11.67 -2.21
N ALA A 75 -12.37 11.09 -3.28
CA ALA A 75 -11.17 10.25 -3.18
C ALA A 75 -9.98 11.01 -2.54
N SER A 76 -9.88 12.32 -2.75
CA SER A 76 -8.83 13.15 -2.15
C SER A 76 -8.96 13.27 -0.63
N SER A 77 -10.19 13.36 -0.10
CA SER A 77 -10.45 13.36 1.34
C SER A 77 -10.05 12.04 1.98
N VAL A 78 -10.41 10.91 1.34
CA VAL A 78 -10.03 9.57 1.82
C VAL A 78 -8.52 9.36 1.78
N VAL A 79 -7.83 9.83 0.73
CA VAL A 79 -6.36 9.77 0.66
C VAL A 79 -5.70 10.48 1.84
N LYS A 80 -6.17 11.68 2.21
CA LYS A 80 -5.62 12.42 3.37
C LYS A 80 -5.77 11.63 4.67
N LYS A 81 -6.94 11.02 4.90
CA LYS A 81 -7.19 10.18 6.09
C LYS A 81 -6.33 8.92 6.09
N LEU A 82 -6.17 8.27 4.94
CA LEU A 82 -5.30 7.10 4.81
C LEU A 82 -3.84 7.45 5.04
N PHE A 83 -3.37 8.61 4.57
CA PHE A 83 -2.02 9.07 4.85
C PHE A 83 -1.80 9.34 6.33
N ALA A 84 -2.77 9.90 7.04
CA ALA A 84 -2.68 10.04 8.49
C ALA A 84 -2.52 8.69 9.21
N VAL A 85 -3.24 7.64 8.78
CA VAL A 85 -3.04 6.27 9.33
C VAL A 85 -1.64 5.72 9.00
N LEU A 86 -1.16 5.96 7.77
CA LEU A 86 0.19 5.53 7.37
C LEU A 86 1.29 6.32 8.10
N ASP A 87 1.02 7.55 8.52
CA ASP A 87 1.99 8.39 9.24
C ASP A 87 2.34 7.80 10.61
N GLU A 88 1.45 7.02 11.22
CA GLU A 88 1.71 6.27 12.46
C GLU A 88 2.80 5.19 12.31
N LEU A 89 3.20 4.86 11.07
CA LEU A 89 4.25 3.89 10.77
C LEU A 89 5.61 4.53 10.49
N LYS A 90 5.71 5.87 10.48
CA LYS A 90 6.92 6.62 10.12
C LYS A 90 8.01 6.62 11.18
#